data_AF-A0A958BUD6-F1
#
_entry.id   AF-A0A958BUD6-F1
#
_cell.length_a   1.000
_cell.length_b   1.000
_cell.length_c   1.000
_cell.angle_alpha   90.00
_cell.angle_beta   90.00
_cell.angle_gamma   90.00
#
_symmetry.space_group_name_H-M   'P 1'
#
loop_
_entity.id
_entity.type
_entity.pdbx_description
1 polymer ?
#
loop_
_entity_poly.entity_id
_entity_poly.type
_entity_poly.pdbx_seq_one_letter_code
_entity_poly.pdbx_strand_id
1 'polypeptide(L)'
;MALHNTSWLRDKTRDLLTRYRKQYLDYVIHCHGTLPLPAVGAQGVFQVALDRLFVDAHLAPQRSGPAFAGTAPVQSLGAACRTIWDFLDAEPWLNQPIVITGPSGSGKTTLLKHIAVTLARRDQRYRRTGPVRRRKLPVLLNLPALAELVMTNQSMSLPHVLAPLRSAPSQIDADWFETQLTGGNCLV
;
A
#
# COMPACT_ATOMS: atom_id res chain seq x y z
N MET A 1 -21.63 -7.15 42.70
CA MET A 1 -21.20 -8.23 41.77
C MET A 1 -21.88 -8.02 40.43
N ALA A 2 -21.22 -7.37 39.47
CA ALA A 2 -21.77 -7.16 38.13
C ALA A 2 -20.61 -7.14 37.11
N LEU A 3 -20.25 -8.30 36.58
CA LEU A 3 -19.26 -8.44 35.50
C LEU A 3 -19.65 -9.63 34.62
N HIS A 4 -20.59 -9.45 33.68
CA HIS A 4 -20.89 -10.49 32.68
C HIS A 4 -21.51 -9.94 31.37
N ASN A 5 -21.17 -8.72 30.92
CA ASN A 5 -21.84 -8.15 29.74
C ASN A 5 -20.96 -7.38 28.72
N THR A 6 -19.68 -7.73 28.58
CA THR A 6 -18.79 -7.07 27.59
C THR A 6 -18.15 -8.02 26.57
N SER A 7 -18.37 -9.33 26.65
CA SER A 7 -17.81 -10.29 25.69
C SER A 7 -18.57 -10.31 24.36
N TRP A 8 -19.90 -10.26 24.38
CA TRP A 8 -20.73 -10.30 23.16
C TRP A 8 -20.53 -9.10 22.22
N LEU A 9 -20.32 -7.89 22.78
CA LEU A 9 -19.98 -6.70 22.00
C LEU A 9 -18.59 -6.80 21.37
N ARG A 10 -17.65 -7.50 22.02
CA ARG A 10 -16.28 -7.67 21.56
C ARG A 10 -16.17 -8.66 20.40
N ASP A 11 -17.00 -9.70 20.38
CA ASP A 11 -17.02 -10.68 19.29
C ASP A 11 -17.70 -10.12 18.03
N LYS A 12 -18.84 -9.41 18.17
CA LYS A 12 -19.52 -8.75 17.05
C LYS A 12 -18.65 -7.69 16.38
N THR A 13 -17.93 -6.89 17.18
CA THR A 13 -16.98 -5.90 16.66
C THR A 13 -15.82 -6.59 15.95
N ARG A 14 -15.25 -7.66 16.50
CA ARG A 14 -14.17 -8.43 15.85
C ARG A 14 -14.58 -9.00 14.49
N ASP A 15 -15.78 -9.55 14.38
CA ASP A 15 -16.30 -10.11 13.12
C ASP A 15 -16.49 -9.05 12.05
N LEU A 16 -17.06 -7.89 12.42
CA LEU A 16 -17.21 -6.75 11.51
C LEU A 16 -15.85 -6.20 11.06
N LEU A 17 -14.90 -6.08 11.98
CA LEU A 17 -13.53 -5.65 11.66
C LEU A 17 -12.85 -6.60 10.66
N THR A 18 -13.05 -7.92 10.80
CA THR A 18 -12.55 -8.89 9.81
C THR A 18 -13.25 -8.81 8.47
N ARG A 19 -14.56 -8.50 8.45
CA ARG A 19 -15.32 -8.32 7.20
C ARG A 19 -14.89 -7.07 6.45
N TYR A 20 -14.81 -5.91 7.11
CA TYR A 20 -14.33 -4.67 6.49
C TYR A 20 -12.91 -4.82 5.97
N ARG A 21 -12.04 -5.47 6.75
CA ARG A 21 -10.70 -5.78 6.28
C ARG A 21 -10.72 -6.63 5.02
N LYS A 22 -11.49 -7.72 4.99
CA LYS A 22 -11.57 -8.59 3.82
C LYS A 22 -12.09 -7.83 2.59
N GLN A 23 -13.22 -7.13 2.74
CA GLN A 23 -13.83 -6.32 1.67
C GLN A 23 -12.85 -5.29 1.12
N TYR A 24 -12.10 -4.62 1.98
CA TYR A 24 -11.08 -3.66 1.54
C TYR A 24 -9.93 -4.33 0.78
N LEU A 25 -9.42 -5.45 1.26
CA LEU A 25 -8.34 -6.16 0.57
C LEU A 25 -8.80 -6.69 -0.79
N ASP A 26 -10.03 -7.19 -0.89
CA ASP A 26 -10.64 -7.62 -2.14
C ASP A 26 -10.77 -6.42 -3.12
N TYR A 27 -11.14 -5.25 -2.61
CA TYR A 27 -11.16 -4.01 -3.37
C TYR A 27 -9.78 -3.61 -3.91
N VAL A 28 -8.73 -3.64 -3.07
CA VAL A 28 -7.35 -3.35 -3.49
C VAL A 28 -6.91 -4.29 -4.60
N ILE A 29 -7.24 -5.59 -4.49
CA ILE A 29 -6.95 -6.59 -5.52
C ILE A 29 -7.70 -6.27 -6.81
N HIS A 30 -8.96 -5.88 -6.72
CA HIS A 30 -9.77 -5.51 -7.89
C HIS A 30 -9.19 -4.30 -8.63
N CYS A 31 -8.81 -3.23 -7.92
CA CYS A 31 -8.33 -2.00 -8.54
C CYS A 31 -6.89 -2.05 -9.06
N HIS A 32 -6.05 -2.92 -8.49
CA HIS A 32 -4.60 -2.91 -8.77
C HIS A 32 -4.05 -4.25 -9.23
N GLY A 33 -4.89 -5.29 -9.25
CA GLY A 33 -4.48 -6.66 -9.57
C GLY A 33 -4.17 -6.91 -11.03
N THR A 34 -4.47 -5.97 -11.95
CA THR A 34 -4.21 -6.11 -13.38
C THR A 34 -3.42 -4.92 -13.94
N LEU A 35 -2.66 -5.19 -14.99
CA LEU A 35 -2.02 -4.18 -15.82
C LEU A 35 -2.61 -4.20 -17.23
N PRO A 36 -2.89 -3.03 -17.81
CA PRO A 36 -3.20 -2.93 -19.23
C PRO A 36 -1.93 -3.19 -20.04
N LEU A 37 -1.97 -4.20 -20.91
CA LEU A 37 -0.95 -4.44 -21.92
C LEU A 37 -1.52 -4.13 -23.31
N PRO A 38 -0.80 -3.33 -24.13
CA PRO A 38 -1.14 -3.20 -25.54
C PRO A 38 -1.09 -4.57 -26.21
N ALA A 39 -2.13 -4.91 -26.96
CA ALA A 39 -2.12 -6.10 -27.79
C ALA A 39 -1.09 -5.94 -28.91
N VAL A 40 -0.05 -6.78 -28.93
CA VAL A 40 0.86 -6.84 -30.06
C VAL A 40 0.15 -7.57 -31.20
N GLY A 41 -0.20 -6.85 -32.27
CA GLY A 41 -0.80 -7.43 -33.48
C GLY A 41 -2.34 -7.56 -33.48
N ALA A 42 -3.04 -7.11 -32.44
CA ALA A 42 -4.51 -7.01 -32.44
C ALA A 42 -4.97 -5.62 -31.99
N GLN A 43 -6.14 -5.17 -32.43
CA GLN A 43 -6.76 -3.96 -31.88
C GLN A 43 -7.31 -4.26 -30.48
N GLY A 44 -6.67 -3.76 -29.42
CA GLY A 44 -7.19 -3.89 -28.06
C GLY A 44 -6.16 -3.73 -26.95
N VAL A 45 -6.66 -3.67 -25.71
CA VAL A 45 -5.87 -3.67 -24.48
C VAL A 45 -6.24 -4.93 -23.69
N PHE A 46 -5.25 -5.75 -23.36
CA PHE A 46 -5.45 -6.92 -22.51
C PHE A 46 -5.19 -6.58 -21.04
N GLN A 47 -6.06 -7.05 -20.15
CA GLN A 47 -5.84 -6.97 -18.71
C GLN A 47 -5.14 -8.25 -18.26
N VAL A 48 -3.86 -8.13 -17.91
CA VAL A 48 -3.07 -9.27 -17.41
C VAL A 48 -2.84 -9.10 -15.92
N ALA A 49 -2.97 -10.21 -15.19
CA ALA A 49 -2.74 -10.21 -13.75
C ALA A 49 -1.31 -9.74 -13.42
N LEU A 50 -1.20 -8.73 -12.57
CA LEU A 50 0.05 -8.06 -12.21
C LEU A 50 1.08 -9.04 -11.63
N ASP A 51 0.62 -10.04 -10.88
CA ASP A 51 1.47 -11.08 -10.28
C ASP A 51 2.15 -12.02 -11.29
N ARG A 52 1.65 -12.08 -12.53
CA ARG A 52 2.25 -12.86 -13.61
C ARG A 52 3.30 -12.10 -14.40
N LEU A 53 3.29 -10.77 -14.34
CA LEU A 53 4.19 -9.91 -15.11
C LEU A 53 5.25 -9.22 -14.26
N PHE A 54 5.03 -9.16 -12.95
CA PHE A 54 5.95 -8.47 -12.05
C PHE A 54 7.27 -9.21 -11.94
N VAL A 55 8.35 -8.48 -12.17
CA VAL A 55 9.73 -8.90 -11.89
C VAL A 55 10.22 -8.04 -10.73
N ASP A 56 10.89 -8.68 -9.76
CA ASP A 56 11.40 -7.99 -8.58
C ASP A 56 12.33 -6.82 -8.96
N ALA A 57 11.94 -5.62 -8.54
CA ALA A 57 12.76 -4.44 -8.72
C ALA A 57 13.89 -4.45 -7.68
N HIS A 58 15.13 -4.36 -8.16
CA HIS A 58 16.29 -4.15 -7.30
C HIS A 58 16.42 -2.68 -6.94
N LEU A 59 16.61 -2.44 -5.64
CA LEU A 59 16.76 -1.10 -5.06
C LEU A 59 18.14 -0.96 -4.45
N ALA A 60 18.74 0.21 -4.66
CA ALA A 60 19.97 0.62 -4.01
C ALA A 60 19.62 1.53 -2.82
N PRO A 61 20.02 1.18 -1.57
CA PRO A 61 19.80 2.04 -0.41
C PRO A 61 20.54 3.36 -0.57
N GLN A 62 19.87 4.48 -0.30
CA GLN A 62 20.50 5.79 -0.16
C GLN A 62 20.05 6.42 1.17
N ARG A 63 21.01 6.75 2.04
CA ARG A 63 20.73 7.52 3.26
C ARG A 63 20.71 9.00 2.92
N SER A 64 19.59 9.67 3.19
CA SER A 64 19.49 11.12 3.06
C SER A 64 20.23 11.79 4.21
N GLY A 65 21.39 12.40 3.94
CA GLY A 65 21.95 13.45 4.80
C GLY A 65 21.18 14.77 4.60
N PRO A 66 21.50 15.84 5.36
CA PRO A 66 20.77 17.12 5.32
C PRO A 66 20.83 17.88 3.97
N ALA A 67 21.45 17.33 2.93
CA ALA A 67 21.53 17.88 1.59
C ALA A 67 20.77 17.00 0.58
N PHE A 68 19.44 16.90 0.70
CA PHE A 68 18.61 16.39 -0.40
C PHE A 68 18.18 17.56 -1.30
N ALA A 69 19.17 18.22 -1.89
CA ALA A 69 18.98 19.19 -2.95
C ALA A 69 19.43 18.51 -4.25
N GLY A 70 18.47 18.16 -5.11
CA GLY A 70 18.63 17.90 -6.54
C GLY A 70 19.85 17.12 -7.05
N THR A 71 19.57 15.98 -7.72
CA THR A 71 20.44 15.44 -8.79
C THR A 71 21.92 15.18 -8.44
N ALA A 72 22.22 14.67 -7.24
CA ALA A 72 23.54 14.08 -6.99
C ALA A 72 23.61 12.67 -7.63
N PRO A 73 24.71 12.31 -8.31
CA PRO A 73 24.89 10.97 -8.86
C PRO A 73 24.90 9.94 -7.74
N VAL A 74 24.20 8.84 -7.99
CA VAL A 74 24.06 7.69 -7.09
C VAL A 74 25.45 7.14 -6.78
N GLN A 75 26.00 7.43 -5.61
CA GLN A 75 27.06 6.60 -5.05
C GLN A 75 26.38 5.30 -4.64
N SER A 76 26.45 4.29 -5.51
CA SER A 76 26.22 2.93 -5.07
C SER A 76 27.35 2.61 -4.09
N LEU A 77 27.11 2.84 -2.80
CA LEU A 77 27.71 2.00 -1.78
C LEU A 77 27.58 0.58 -2.32
N GLY A 78 28.66 -0.19 -2.39
CA GLY A 78 28.73 -1.55 -2.97
C GLY A 78 27.83 -2.57 -2.23
N ALA A 79 26.56 -2.21 -2.12
CA ALA A 79 25.53 -2.79 -1.31
C ALA A 79 24.77 -3.74 -2.22
N ALA A 80 24.71 -4.99 -1.79
CA ALA A 80 23.94 -6.04 -2.42
C ALA A 80 22.58 -5.49 -2.89
N CYS A 81 22.20 -5.81 -4.13
CA CYS A 81 20.87 -5.50 -4.65
C CYS A 81 19.82 -6.05 -3.69
N ARG A 82 18.98 -5.17 -3.14
CA ARG A 82 17.89 -5.53 -2.21
C ARG A 82 16.54 -5.33 -2.87
N THR A 83 15.57 -6.14 -2.49
CA THR A 83 14.17 -5.94 -2.87
C THR A 83 13.51 -4.93 -1.94
N ILE A 84 12.37 -4.35 -2.32
CA ILE A 84 11.61 -3.44 -1.45
C ILE A 84 11.27 -4.04 -0.08
N TRP A 85 11.15 -5.36 -0.04
CA TRP A 85 10.75 -6.09 1.15
C TRP A 85 11.85 -6.15 2.19
N ASP A 86 13.11 -6.18 1.77
CA ASP A 86 14.26 -6.10 2.66
C ASP A 86 14.33 -4.75 3.39
N PHE A 87 13.72 -3.70 2.81
CA PHE A 87 13.57 -2.41 3.46
C PHE A 87 12.36 -2.39 4.38
N LEU A 88 11.19 -2.82 3.89
CA LEU A 88 9.96 -2.77 4.68
C LEU A 88 10.01 -3.65 5.94
N ASP A 89 10.73 -4.77 5.90
CA ASP A 89 10.79 -5.72 7.02
C ASP A 89 11.98 -5.51 7.97
N ALA A 90 12.90 -4.61 7.65
CA ALA A 90 14.09 -4.38 8.46
C ALA A 90 13.87 -3.27 9.51
N GLU A 91 14.22 -3.57 10.77
CA GLU A 91 14.15 -2.67 11.93
C GLU A 91 14.63 -1.22 11.70
N PRO A 92 15.73 -0.94 10.94
CA PRO A 92 16.17 0.44 10.73
C PRO A 92 15.18 1.31 9.93
N TRP A 93 14.28 0.68 9.17
CA TRP A 93 13.38 1.33 8.24
C TRP A 93 11.91 1.14 8.62
N LEU A 94 11.65 0.37 9.69
CA LEU A 94 10.31 0.09 10.15
C LEU A 94 9.63 1.40 10.58
N ASN A 95 8.47 1.68 10.00
CA ASN A 95 7.70 2.92 10.20
C ASN A 95 8.44 4.22 9.79
N GLN A 96 9.52 4.14 9.03
CA GLN A 96 10.16 5.32 8.42
C GLN A 96 9.58 5.58 7.02
N PRO A 97 9.40 6.85 6.61
CA PRO A 97 9.07 7.18 5.24
C PRO A 97 10.15 6.71 4.27
N ILE A 98 9.75 5.98 3.22
CA ILE A 98 10.66 5.53 2.15
C ILE A 98 10.31 6.28 0.88
N VAL A 99 11.33 6.89 0.26
CA VAL A 99 11.19 7.54 -1.04
C VAL A 99 11.82 6.66 -2.11
N ILE A 100 11.02 6.25 -3.09
CA ILE A 100 11.48 5.46 -4.24
C ILE A 100 11.77 6.43 -5.40
N THR A 101 13.04 6.59 -5.74
CA THR A 101 13.49 7.41 -6.87
C THR A 101 13.88 6.54 -8.07
N GLY A 102 13.81 7.10 -9.27
CA GLY A 102 14.23 6.42 -10.49
C GLY A 102 13.71 7.10 -11.76
N PRO A 103 14.28 6.80 -12.93
CA PRO A 103 13.88 7.38 -14.21
C PRO A 103 12.38 7.24 -14.52
N SER A 104 11.85 8.07 -15.41
CA SER A 104 10.50 7.84 -15.96
C SER A 104 10.44 6.46 -16.62
N GLY A 105 9.31 5.76 -16.49
CA GLY A 105 9.15 4.40 -17.02
C GLY A 105 9.84 3.27 -16.22
N SER A 106 10.59 3.57 -15.15
CA SER A 106 11.28 2.55 -14.33
C SER A 106 10.36 1.63 -13.50
N GLY A 107 9.04 1.72 -13.68
CA GLY A 107 8.08 0.85 -12.99
C GLY A 107 7.74 1.22 -11.56
N LYS A 108 8.03 2.43 -11.06
CA LYS A 108 7.71 2.87 -9.67
C LYS A 108 6.24 2.64 -9.29
N THR A 109 5.31 3.09 -10.14
CA THR A 109 3.87 2.89 -9.90
C THR A 109 3.50 1.40 -9.95
N THR A 110 4.14 0.63 -10.83
CA THR A 110 3.95 -0.82 -10.91
C THR A 110 4.44 -1.52 -9.65
N LEU A 111 5.57 -1.09 -9.09
CA LEU A 111 6.11 -1.57 -7.82
C LEU A 111 5.16 -1.27 -6.66
N LEU A 112 4.65 -0.05 -6.55
CA LEU A 112 3.68 0.31 -5.50
C LEU A 112 2.37 -0.50 -5.61
N LYS A 113 1.83 -0.68 -6.82
CA LYS A 113 0.68 -1.55 -7.05
C LYS A 113 0.97 -2.99 -6.67
N HIS A 114 2.15 -3.50 -7.01
CA HIS A 114 2.56 -4.87 -6.68
C HIS A 114 2.66 -5.08 -5.17
N ILE A 115 3.23 -4.12 -4.43
CA ILE A 115 3.29 -4.16 -2.97
C ILE A 115 1.88 -4.26 -2.37
N ALA A 116 0.97 -3.39 -2.81
CA ALA A 116 -0.39 -3.38 -2.30
C ALA A 116 -1.16 -4.67 -2.59
N VAL A 117 -1.09 -5.17 -3.82
CA VAL A 117 -1.74 -6.44 -4.19
C VAL A 117 -1.13 -7.61 -3.42
N THR A 118 0.18 -7.62 -3.22
CA THR A 118 0.87 -8.67 -2.45
C THR A 118 0.43 -8.68 -0.99
N LEU A 119 0.33 -7.50 -0.36
CA LEU A 119 -0.19 -7.36 1.00
C LEU A 119 -1.67 -7.76 1.10
N ALA A 120 -2.47 -7.42 0.08
CA ALA A 120 -3.90 -7.71 0.07
C ALA A 120 -4.22 -9.19 -0.16
N ARG A 121 -3.56 -9.84 -1.12
CA ARG A 121 -3.72 -11.29 -1.39
C ARG A 121 -3.23 -12.15 -0.24
N ARG A 122 -2.35 -11.59 0.61
CA ARG A 122 -1.61 -12.35 1.62
C ARG A 122 -0.99 -13.56 0.94
N ASP A 123 -0.27 -13.39 -0.17
CA ASP A 123 0.25 -14.52 -0.95
C ASP A 123 1.13 -15.40 -0.06
N GLN A 124 0.84 -16.70 0.01
CA GLN A 124 1.57 -17.66 0.84
C GLN A 124 3.07 -17.70 0.49
N ARG A 125 3.42 -17.41 -0.77
CA ARG A 125 4.82 -17.28 -1.23
C ARG A 125 5.60 -16.22 -0.44
N TYR A 126 4.90 -15.18 0.01
CA TYR A 126 5.48 -14.05 0.74
C TYR A 126 5.06 -14.00 2.22
N ARG A 127 4.16 -14.90 2.69
CA ARG A 127 3.73 -14.96 4.11
C ARG A 127 4.84 -15.35 5.08
N ARG A 128 5.88 -16.05 4.62
CA ARG A 128 6.95 -16.58 5.49
C ARG A 128 7.97 -15.52 5.92
N THR A 129 7.96 -14.36 5.30
CA THR A 129 8.96 -13.31 5.47
C THR A 129 8.33 -12.08 6.10
N GLY A 130 8.89 -11.58 7.19
CA GLY A 130 8.72 -10.18 7.60
C GLY A 130 7.50 -9.78 8.45
N PRO A 131 7.65 -8.83 9.40
CA PRO A 131 6.55 -8.31 10.22
C PRO A 131 5.56 -7.42 9.45
N VAL A 132 6.00 -6.65 8.45
CA VAL A 132 5.12 -5.76 7.68
C VAL A 132 4.13 -6.57 6.84
N ARG A 133 4.64 -7.61 6.19
CA ARG A 133 3.85 -8.52 5.34
C ARG A 133 2.77 -9.30 6.11
N ARG A 134 2.86 -9.39 7.43
CA ARG A 134 1.90 -10.14 8.26
C ARG A 134 0.68 -9.32 8.68
N ARG A 135 0.77 -7.99 8.76
CA ARG A 135 -0.23 -7.19 9.51
C ARG A 135 -0.67 -5.90 8.84
N LYS A 136 0.12 -5.30 7.95
CA LYS A 136 -0.20 -3.97 7.42
C LYS A 136 -1.31 -4.00 6.35
N LEU A 137 -2.13 -2.96 6.35
CA LEU A 137 -3.18 -2.67 5.37
C LEU A 137 -2.59 -1.74 4.30
N PRO A 138 -2.55 -2.12 3.02
CA PRO A 138 -2.00 -1.25 1.98
C PRO A 138 -2.97 -0.12 1.64
N VAL A 139 -2.51 1.13 1.63
CA VAL A 139 -3.30 2.31 1.29
C VAL A 139 -2.57 3.08 0.19
N LEU A 140 -2.98 2.91 -1.07
CA LEU A 140 -2.39 3.64 -2.18
C LEU A 140 -3.00 5.04 -2.31
N LEU A 141 -2.17 6.07 -2.13
CA LEU A 141 -2.55 7.47 -2.35
C LEU A 141 -1.97 7.98 -3.66
N ASN A 142 -2.83 8.47 -4.55
CA ASN A 142 -2.41 9.20 -5.74
C ASN A 142 -2.32 10.69 -5.41
N LEU A 143 -1.14 11.16 -4.99
CA LEU A 143 -0.94 12.55 -4.54
C LEU A 143 -1.41 13.60 -5.55
N PRO A 144 -1.13 13.51 -6.87
CA PRO A 144 -1.72 14.41 -7.85
C PRO A 144 -3.24 14.51 -7.79
N ALA A 145 -3.94 13.37 -7.74
CA ALA A 145 -5.41 13.36 -7.65
C ALA A 145 -5.91 13.91 -6.30
N LEU A 146 -5.14 13.69 -5.23
CA LEU A 146 -5.45 14.24 -3.91
C LEU A 146 -5.17 15.75 -3.82
N ALA A 147 -4.17 16.26 -4.54
CA ALA A 147 -3.84 17.68 -4.56
C ALA A 147 -5.00 18.50 -5.10
N GLU A 148 -5.62 18.05 -6.20
CA GLU A 148 -6.85 18.68 -6.73
C GLU A 148 -7.98 18.72 -5.69
N LEU A 149 -8.16 17.61 -4.96
CA LEU A 149 -9.20 17.49 -3.93
C LEU A 149 -8.95 18.37 -2.70
N VAL A 150 -7.70 18.42 -2.23
CA VAL A 150 -7.25 19.20 -1.06
C VAL A 150 -7.24 20.69 -1.38
N MET A 151 -6.81 21.08 -2.58
CA MET A 151 -6.88 22.47 -3.02
C MET A 151 -8.32 22.99 -3.10
N THR A 152 -9.28 22.09 -3.36
CA THR A 152 -10.71 22.43 -3.39
C THR A 152 -11.36 22.41 -2.00
N ASN A 153 -10.79 21.70 -1.01
CA ASN A 153 -11.36 21.54 0.33
C ASN A 153 -10.30 21.63 1.44
N GLN A 154 -10.03 22.84 1.93
CA GLN A 154 -8.94 23.15 2.88
C GLN A 154 -9.06 22.53 4.29
N SER A 155 -10.16 21.86 4.65
CA SER A 155 -10.40 21.32 6.01
C SER A 155 -10.57 19.79 6.10
N MET A 156 -10.26 19.03 5.04
CA MET A 156 -10.43 17.57 5.07
C MET A 156 -9.31 16.84 5.82
N SER A 157 -9.70 15.95 6.74
CA SER A 157 -8.81 14.97 7.36
C SER A 157 -8.48 13.82 6.38
N LEU A 158 -7.36 13.13 6.58
CA LEU A 158 -6.95 11.99 5.72
C LEU A 158 -8.06 10.91 5.58
N PRO A 159 -8.83 10.56 6.62
CA PRO A 159 -10.02 9.70 6.47
C PRO A 159 -11.08 10.26 5.52
N HIS A 160 -11.31 11.57 5.51
CA HIS A 160 -12.23 12.22 4.57
C HIS A 160 -11.67 12.28 3.14
N VAL A 161 -10.35 12.36 2.98
CA VAL A 161 -9.68 12.28 1.67
C VAL A 161 -9.69 10.85 1.10
N LEU A 162 -9.72 9.84 1.97
CA LEU A 162 -9.97 8.45 1.60
C LEU A 162 -11.44 8.17 1.25
N ALA A 163 -12.37 9.03 1.65
CA ALA A 163 -13.79 8.88 1.31
C ALA A 163 -14.10 9.08 -0.19
N PRO A 164 -13.51 10.02 -0.96
CA PRO A 164 -13.66 10.05 -2.41
C PRO A 164 -12.94 8.89 -3.13
N LEU A 165 -11.94 8.26 -2.49
CA LEU A 165 -11.36 6.99 -2.95
C LEU A 165 -12.32 5.78 -2.74
N ARG A 166 -13.58 6.02 -2.32
CA ARG A 166 -14.73 5.08 -2.26
C ARG A 166 -15.19 4.59 -3.64
N SER A 167 -14.28 4.16 -4.49
CA SER A 167 -14.55 2.96 -5.29
C SER A 167 -14.47 1.69 -4.41
N ALA A 168 -13.98 1.82 -3.16
CA ALA A 168 -14.16 0.83 -2.11
C ALA A 168 -15.65 0.54 -1.88
N PRO A 169 -16.04 -0.71 -1.55
CA PRO A 169 -17.45 -1.05 -1.36
C PRO A 169 -18.08 -0.09 -0.36
N SER A 170 -19.21 0.50 -0.74
CA SER A 170 -19.98 1.55 -0.05
C SER A 170 -20.41 1.22 1.39
N GLN A 171 -19.98 0.07 1.91
CA GLN A 171 -20.24 -0.47 3.25
C GLN A 171 -19.08 -0.33 4.23
N ILE A 172 -17.88 0.13 3.81
CA ILE A 172 -16.76 0.28 4.74
C ILE A 172 -16.90 1.59 5.52
N ASP A 173 -16.95 1.45 6.84
CA ASP A 173 -17.06 2.56 7.78
C ASP A 173 -15.79 3.43 7.80
N ALA A 174 -15.96 4.76 7.91
CA ALA A 174 -14.84 5.70 7.99
C ALA A 174 -14.07 5.53 9.31
N ASP A 175 -14.78 5.26 10.40
CA ASP A 175 -14.21 5.06 11.74
C ASP A 175 -13.29 3.84 11.78
N TRP A 176 -13.60 2.81 10.96
CA TRP A 176 -12.74 1.65 10.81
C TRP A 176 -11.37 2.02 10.24
N PHE A 177 -11.34 2.84 9.18
CA PHE A 177 -10.10 3.30 8.56
C PHE A 177 -9.28 4.16 9.50
N GLU A 178 -9.91 5.11 10.20
CA GLU A 178 -9.24 5.95 11.19
C GLU A 178 -8.60 5.10 12.29
N THR A 179 -9.30 4.08 12.77
CA THR A 179 -8.75 3.11 13.73
C THR A 179 -7.53 2.38 13.18
N GLN A 180 -7.53 1.98 11.90
CA GLN A 180 -6.37 1.32 11.29
C GLN A 180 -5.18 2.28 11.13
N LEU A 181 -5.42 3.52 10.73
CA LEU A 181 -4.39 4.55 10.55
C LEU A 181 -3.74 4.92 11.88
N THR A 182 -4.54 5.29 12.88
CA THR A 182 -4.07 5.68 14.22
C THR A 182 -3.38 4.52 14.94
N GLY A 183 -3.84 3.28 14.70
CA GLY A 183 -3.19 2.07 15.22
C GLY A 183 -1.88 1.69 14.53
N GLY A 184 -1.40 2.47 13.55
CA GLY A 184 -0.20 2.14 12.79
C GLY A 184 -0.34 0.84 12.01
N ASN A 185 -1.56 0.41 11.67
CA ASN A 185 -1.81 -0.84 10.96
C ASN A 185 -1.79 -0.66 9.45
N CYS A 186 -1.52 0.54 8.95
CA CYS A 186 -1.47 0.85 7.52
C CYS A 186 -0.03 0.96 7.00
N LEU A 187 0.16 0.61 5.73
CA LEU A 187 1.28 1.02 4.90
C LEU A 187 0.70 1.97 3.84
N VAL A 188 1.09 3.23 3.89
CA VAL A 188 0.59 4.30 3.02
C VAL A 188 1.65 4.61 1.96
#